data_AF-A0A954CN50-F1
#
_entry.id   AF-A0A954CN50-F1
#
_cell.length_a   1.000
_cell.length_b   1.000
_cell.length_c   1.000
_cell.angle_alpha   90.00
_cell.angle_beta   90.00
_cell.angle_gamma   90.00
#
_symmetry.space_group_name_H-M   'P 1'
#
loop_
_entity.id
_entity.type
_entity.pdbx_description
1 polymer ?
#
loop_
_entity_poly.entity_id
_entity_poly.type
_entity_poly.pdbx_seq_one_letter_code
_entity_poly.pdbx_strand_id
1 'polypeptide(L)'
;MLALALTLASTLPSQACVVTLTEGRRTKGEVVGYSAGGDGALELRVDGETRRFPLSEVLSVHGVAPTRIGSVEAVLVGGETLNGELRAGDPDGETFGLHSASLGDLGVPIDRLRVLVFRERAEDALPGTFRIPADAEEDEALFRRARNVGFSRLLGGIHRFRAESVLFQVGDRPPEPYRYDDLVAIVLRGGIAREKPAEALLMTRSGDVVGVDVRGFDRGRFEFSIETSDRPFELGIEDIAVLSWTGFGRRFLSDLDPESVEERGYFDEGEPLMPFRRDRSVTGAYLVSDDIAFAKGVGVHSASVLRYRVPDGVRSFQTALGVCDEVRTLGVRARVSASISIDGKEAWSASDLTAAAGAVSIPSLAVAPGGVVELRVGFGEGLDIGDRVGWLGAVFY
;
A
#
# COMPACT_ATOMS: atom_id res chain seq x y z
N MET A 1 -1.88 -47.73 33.29
CA MET A 1 -0.86 -46.78 32.81
C MET A 1 -1.42 -46.08 31.58
N LEU A 2 -2.01 -44.89 31.76
CA LEU A 2 -2.43 -44.04 30.65
C LEU A 2 -1.22 -43.16 30.31
N ALA A 3 -0.63 -43.36 29.13
CA ALA A 3 0.45 -42.51 28.63
C ALA A 3 -0.15 -41.18 28.15
N LEU A 4 0.16 -40.11 28.87
CA LEU A 4 -0.12 -38.74 28.48
C LEU A 4 0.82 -38.39 27.33
N ALA A 5 0.30 -38.33 26.10
CA ALA A 5 1.06 -37.84 24.97
C ALA A 5 1.23 -36.32 25.11
N LEU A 6 2.39 -35.89 25.60
CA LEU A 6 2.82 -34.50 25.54
C LEU A 6 3.17 -34.18 24.08
N THR A 7 2.25 -33.55 23.35
CA THR A 7 2.57 -32.92 22.08
C THR A 7 3.44 -31.69 22.37
N LEU A 8 4.75 -31.85 22.20
CA LEU A 8 5.69 -30.74 22.11
C LEU A 8 5.32 -29.91 20.88
N ALA A 9 4.58 -28.82 21.10
CA ALA A 9 4.39 -27.79 20.08
C ALA A 9 5.75 -27.15 19.82
N SER A 10 6.38 -27.49 18.70
CA SER A 10 7.57 -26.79 18.23
C SER A 10 7.17 -25.37 17.82
N THR A 11 7.44 -24.39 18.66
CA THR A 11 7.41 -22.98 18.28
C THR A 11 8.51 -22.77 17.25
N LEU A 12 8.13 -22.52 15.99
CA LEU A 12 9.09 -22.01 15.02
C LEU A 12 9.63 -20.66 15.56
N PRO A 13 10.95 -20.43 15.55
CA PRO A 13 11.49 -19.17 16.01
C PRO A 13 10.97 -18.04 15.13
N SER A 14 10.38 -17.02 15.75
CA SER A 14 9.95 -15.78 15.10
C SER A 14 11.14 -15.12 14.41
N GLN A 15 11.00 -14.75 13.14
CA GLN A 15 12.07 -14.10 12.39
C GLN A 15 12.28 -12.65 12.88
N ALA A 16 13.53 -12.17 12.81
CA ALA A 16 13.83 -10.79 13.12
C ALA A 16 13.10 -9.84 12.15
N CYS A 17 12.55 -8.77 12.71
CA CYS A 17 11.87 -7.67 12.03
C CYS A 17 12.50 -6.34 12.42
N VAL A 18 12.09 -5.26 11.75
CA VAL A 18 12.39 -3.88 12.15
C VAL A 18 11.10 -3.21 12.56
N VAL A 19 11.08 -2.56 13.73
CA VAL A 19 9.94 -1.80 14.22
C VAL A 19 10.26 -0.32 14.19
N THR A 20 9.42 0.47 13.52
CA THR A 20 9.51 1.94 13.49
C THR A 20 8.61 2.52 14.57
N LEU A 21 9.19 3.36 15.42
CA LEU A 21 8.49 4.07 16.49
C LEU A 21 8.13 5.50 16.06
N THR A 22 7.15 6.07 16.74
CA THR A 22 6.67 7.46 16.53
C THR A 22 7.77 8.50 16.64
N GLU A 23 8.75 8.31 17.52
CA GLU A 23 9.93 9.19 17.65
C GLU A 23 10.91 9.12 16.45
N GLY A 24 10.66 8.22 15.49
CA GLY A 24 11.51 7.96 14.33
C GLY A 24 12.60 6.92 14.59
N ARG A 25 12.77 6.43 15.83
CA ARG A 25 13.70 5.34 16.13
C ARG A 25 13.23 4.03 15.49
N ARG A 26 14.18 3.30 14.91
CA ARG A 26 13.96 1.91 14.44
C ARG A 26 14.65 0.93 15.36
N THR A 27 13.92 -0.11 15.76
CA THR A 27 14.41 -1.17 16.64
C THR A 27 14.36 -2.51 15.91
N LYS A 28 15.49 -3.20 15.80
CA LYS A 28 15.55 -4.56 15.25
C LYS A 28 15.32 -5.58 16.37
N GLY A 29 14.48 -6.57 16.14
CA GLY A 29 14.19 -7.61 17.13
C GLY A 29 13.19 -8.64 16.62
N GLU A 30 12.83 -9.61 17.45
CA GLU A 30 11.82 -10.62 17.13
C GLU A 30 10.51 -10.25 17.82
N VAL A 31 9.38 -10.33 17.11
CA VAL A 31 8.07 -10.22 17.78
C VAL A 31 7.86 -11.46 18.63
N VAL A 32 7.53 -11.25 19.90
CA VAL A 32 7.30 -12.33 20.87
C VAL A 32 5.93 -12.25 21.55
N GLY A 33 5.23 -11.13 21.40
CA GLY A 33 3.91 -10.95 21.96
C GLY A 33 3.19 -9.75 21.36
N TYR A 34 1.85 -9.81 21.42
CA TYR A 34 0.96 -8.74 21.01
C TYR A 34 -0.24 -8.70 21.97
N SER A 35 -0.67 -7.50 22.33
CA SER A 35 -1.91 -7.27 23.05
C SER A 35 -2.69 -6.15 22.36
N ALA A 36 -3.96 -6.39 22.04
CA ALA A 36 -4.84 -5.43 21.39
C ALA A 36 -5.44 -4.41 22.38
N GLY A 37 -6.09 -3.38 21.86
CA GLY A 37 -6.87 -2.41 22.63
C GLY A 37 -6.13 -1.11 22.98
N GLY A 38 -6.77 -0.25 23.78
CA GLY A 38 -6.27 1.09 24.11
C GLY A 38 -4.93 1.11 24.84
N ASP A 39 -4.71 0.13 25.72
CA ASP A 39 -3.43 -0.11 26.40
C ASP A 39 -2.61 -1.24 25.74
N GLY A 40 -2.93 -1.52 24.47
CA GLY A 40 -2.29 -2.55 23.68
C GLY A 40 -0.80 -2.29 23.52
N ALA A 41 -0.04 -3.35 23.35
CA ALA A 41 1.40 -3.27 23.16
C ALA A 41 1.93 -4.38 22.26
N LEU A 42 3.05 -4.07 21.60
CA LEU A 42 3.91 -5.02 20.93
C LEU A 42 5.09 -5.38 21.85
N GLU A 43 5.38 -6.67 21.97
CA GLU A 43 6.53 -7.15 22.71
C GLU A 43 7.60 -7.67 21.75
N LEU A 44 8.81 -7.12 21.87
CA LEU A 44 9.95 -7.48 21.04
C LEU A 44 11.06 -8.06 21.89
N ARG A 45 11.69 -9.13 21.43
CA ARG A 45 12.98 -9.58 21.95
C ARG A 45 14.09 -8.84 21.21
N VAL A 46 14.84 -8.04 21.94
CA VAL A 46 15.96 -7.22 21.46
C VAL A 46 17.18 -7.58 22.29
N ASP A 47 18.24 -8.06 21.63
CA ASP A 47 19.48 -8.48 22.30
C ASP A 47 19.26 -9.48 23.45
N GLY A 48 18.26 -10.36 23.31
CA GLY A 48 17.90 -11.39 24.30
C GLY A 48 16.92 -10.91 25.39
N GLU A 49 16.61 -9.62 25.47
CA GLU A 49 15.68 -9.05 26.43
C GLU A 49 14.32 -8.76 25.79
N THR A 50 13.23 -9.12 26.47
CA THR A 50 11.88 -8.73 26.04
C THR A 50 11.61 -7.29 26.46
N ARG A 51 11.25 -6.46 25.49
CA ARG A 51 10.84 -5.06 25.66
C ARG A 51 9.41 -4.88 25.18
N ARG A 52 8.63 -4.10 25.93
CA ARG A 52 7.23 -3.80 25.63
C ARG A 52 7.12 -2.38 25.08
N PHE A 53 6.43 -2.24 23.95
CA PHE A 53 6.19 -0.98 23.27
C PHE A 53 4.68 -0.74 23.15
N PRO A 54 4.13 0.34 23.75
CA PRO A 54 2.73 0.70 23.55
C PRO A 54 2.40 0.85 22.06
N LEU A 55 1.23 0.38 21.63
CA LEU A 55 0.85 0.48 20.21
C LEU A 55 0.69 1.93 19.74
N SER A 56 0.39 2.86 20.66
CA SER A 56 0.42 4.30 20.40
C SER A 56 1.80 4.79 19.96
N GLU A 57 2.89 4.14 20.40
CA GLU A 57 4.27 4.46 20.04
C GLU A 57 4.78 3.69 18.82
N VAL A 58 4.15 2.58 18.44
CA VAL A 58 4.53 1.74 17.29
C VAL A 58 3.83 2.21 16.02
N LEU A 59 4.59 2.70 15.05
CA LEU A 59 4.06 3.04 13.73
C LEU A 59 3.90 1.79 12.86
N SER A 60 4.95 1.00 12.75
CA SER A 60 4.97 -0.15 11.85
C SER A 60 5.96 -1.24 12.25
N VAL A 61 5.62 -2.47 11.88
CA VAL A 61 6.51 -3.64 11.87
C VAL A 61 6.86 -3.95 10.41
N HIS A 62 8.13 -3.97 10.07
CA HIS A 62 8.66 -4.28 8.74
C HIS A 62 9.28 -5.68 8.75
N GLY A 63 8.84 -6.53 7.82
CA GLY A 63 9.38 -7.87 7.62
C GLY A 63 10.26 -7.91 6.38
N VAL A 64 9.68 -8.36 5.26
CA VAL A 64 10.39 -8.63 4.01
C VAL A 64 10.02 -7.65 2.88
N ALA A 65 10.87 -7.51 1.86
CA ALA A 65 10.48 -6.76 0.67
C ALA A 65 9.31 -7.46 -0.06
N PRO A 66 8.27 -6.72 -0.47
CA PRO A 66 7.13 -7.30 -1.18
C PRO A 66 7.53 -7.63 -2.62
N THR A 67 7.02 -8.75 -3.12
CA THR A 67 7.09 -9.12 -4.54
C THR A 67 5.67 -9.30 -5.03
N ARG A 68 5.30 -8.65 -6.13
CA ARG A 68 3.98 -8.83 -6.75
C ARG A 68 3.87 -10.25 -7.28
N ILE A 69 2.96 -11.03 -6.72
CA ILE A 69 2.64 -12.39 -7.17
C ILE A 69 1.20 -12.43 -7.69
N GLY A 70 0.94 -13.23 -8.72
CA GLY A 70 -0.38 -13.44 -9.30
C GLY A 70 -0.62 -12.69 -10.60
N SER A 71 -1.47 -13.28 -11.44
CA SER A 71 -1.84 -12.78 -12.77
C SER A 71 -2.80 -11.57 -12.75
N VAL A 72 -3.52 -11.37 -11.64
CA VAL A 72 -4.47 -10.25 -11.49
C VAL A 72 -4.17 -9.36 -10.30
N GLU A 73 -4.57 -8.10 -10.41
CA GLU A 73 -4.63 -7.12 -9.33
C GLU A 73 -6.05 -6.57 -9.21
N ALA A 74 -6.69 -6.81 -8.08
CA ALA A 74 -7.99 -6.24 -7.74
C ALA A 74 -7.79 -5.04 -6.83
N VAL A 75 -8.20 -3.85 -7.27
CA VAL A 75 -8.23 -2.63 -6.46
C VAL A 75 -9.65 -2.45 -5.94
N LEU A 76 -9.78 -2.30 -4.63
CA LEU A 76 -11.06 -2.15 -3.96
C LEU A 76 -11.40 -0.68 -3.68
N VAL A 77 -12.66 -0.41 -3.39
CA VAL A 77 -13.13 0.89 -2.89
C VAL A 77 -12.51 1.15 -1.52
N GLY A 78 -11.71 2.21 -1.42
CA GLY A 78 -10.88 2.48 -0.23
C GLY A 78 -9.38 2.34 -0.52
N GLY A 79 -9.00 1.77 -1.67
CA GLY A 79 -7.62 1.71 -2.14
C GLY A 79 -6.87 0.44 -1.73
N GLU A 80 -7.54 -0.52 -1.08
CA GLU A 80 -6.94 -1.84 -0.87
C GLU A 80 -6.64 -2.52 -2.20
N THR A 81 -5.57 -3.32 -2.24
CA THR A 81 -5.15 -4.05 -3.44
C THR A 81 -4.90 -5.51 -3.11
N LEU A 82 -5.57 -6.41 -3.82
CA LEU A 82 -5.40 -7.86 -3.71
C LEU A 82 -4.73 -8.40 -4.98
N ASN A 83 -3.76 -9.29 -4.82
CA ASN A 83 -2.99 -9.86 -5.91
C ASN A 83 -3.08 -11.37 -5.88
N GLY A 84 -3.29 -11.99 -7.03
CA GLY A 84 -3.47 -13.43 -7.04
C GLY A 84 -3.95 -14.00 -8.37
N GLU A 85 -4.54 -15.17 -8.27
CA GLU A 85 -5.22 -15.86 -9.37
C GLU A 85 -6.73 -15.76 -9.19
N LEU A 86 -7.43 -15.39 -10.27
CA LEU A 86 -8.88 -15.27 -10.24
C LEU A 86 -9.52 -16.67 -10.10
N ARG A 87 -10.58 -16.76 -9.30
CA ARG A 87 -11.41 -17.96 -9.09
C ARG A 87 -12.86 -17.63 -9.46
N ALA A 88 -13.68 -18.66 -9.56
CA ALA A 88 -15.12 -18.46 -9.74
C ALA A 88 -15.70 -17.69 -8.54
N GLY A 89 -16.64 -16.80 -8.83
CA GLY A 89 -17.50 -16.18 -7.82
C GLY A 89 -18.58 -17.13 -7.31
N ASP A 90 -19.38 -16.64 -6.38
CA ASP A 90 -20.52 -17.39 -5.87
C ASP A 90 -21.63 -17.62 -6.93
N PRO A 91 -22.59 -18.51 -6.67
CA PRO A 91 -23.72 -18.78 -7.56
C PRO A 91 -24.63 -17.60 -7.87
N ASP A 92 -24.80 -16.70 -6.92
CA ASP A 92 -25.76 -15.59 -6.93
C ASP A 92 -25.19 -14.36 -7.66
N GLY A 93 -23.87 -14.31 -7.83
CA GLY A 93 -23.18 -13.25 -8.56
C GLY A 93 -22.74 -12.09 -7.68
N GLU A 94 -22.71 -12.26 -6.36
CA GLU A 94 -22.43 -11.18 -5.40
C GLU A 94 -20.94 -10.99 -5.12
N THR A 95 -20.13 -12.04 -5.32
CA THR A 95 -18.69 -12.06 -5.08
C THR A 95 -17.93 -12.59 -6.29
N PHE A 96 -16.65 -12.20 -6.38
CA PHE A 96 -15.66 -12.92 -7.18
C PHE A 96 -14.65 -13.61 -6.26
N GLY A 97 -14.16 -14.77 -6.68
CA GLY A 97 -13.13 -15.49 -5.94
C GLY A 97 -11.73 -15.04 -6.35
N LEU A 98 -10.80 -14.95 -5.41
CA LEU A 98 -9.39 -14.65 -5.67
C LEU A 98 -8.50 -15.48 -4.74
N HIS A 99 -7.46 -16.10 -5.29
CA HIS A 99 -6.44 -16.81 -4.53
C HIS A 99 -5.17 -15.97 -4.42
N SER A 100 -4.92 -15.38 -3.25
CA SER A 100 -3.66 -14.69 -2.94
C SER A 100 -2.64 -15.66 -2.40
N ALA A 101 -1.37 -15.50 -2.80
CA ALA A 101 -0.28 -16.35 -2.33
C ALA A 101 -0.02 -16.23 -0.82
N SER A 102 -0.34 -15.08 -0.20
CA SER A 102 -0.22 -14.90 1.25
C SER A 102 -1.55 -15.04 1.99
N LEU A 103 -2.65 -14.56 1.41
CA LEU A 103 -3.95 -14.53 2.11
C LEU A 103 -4.81 -15.79 1.86
N GLY A 104 -4.45 -16.64 0.89
CA GLY A 104 -5.21 -17.81 0.51
C GLY A 104 -6.44 -17.47 -0.34
N ASP A 105 -7.47 -18.31 -0.28
CA ASP A 105 -8.71 -18.12 -1.02
C ASP A 105 -9.61 -17.08 -0.35
N LEU A 106 -10.03 -16.08 -1.13
CA LEU A 106 -10.87 -14.97 -0.72
C LEU A 106 -12.13 -14.92 -1.59
N GLY A 107 -13.29 -14.70 -0.97
CA GLY A 107 -14.51 -14.27 -1.65
C GLY A 107 -14.66 -12.76 -1.48
N VAL A 108 -14.53 -12.00 -2.56
CA VAL A 108 -14.55 -10.54 -2.51
C VAL A 108 -15.88 -10.04 -3.08
N PRO A 109 -16.68 -9.26 -2.34
CA PRO A 109 -17.90 -8.67 -2.86
C PRO A 109 -17.63 -7.81 -4.10
N ILE A 110 -18.43 -7.96 -5.15
CA ILE A 110 -18.28 -7.19 -6.39
C ILE A 110 -18.47 -5.70 -6.13
N ASP A 111 -19.37 -5.32 -5.23
CA ASP A 111 -19.59 -3.93 -4.82
C ASP A 111 -18.36 -3.29 -4.15
N ARG A 112 -17.39 -4.08 -3.69
CA ARG A 112 -16.11 -3.58 -3.18
C ARG A 112 -15.10 -3.35 -4.31
N LEU A 113 -15.29 -3.93 -5.49
CA LEU A 113 -14.35 -3.87 -6.60
C LEU A 113 -14.42 -2.51 -7.32
N ARG A 114 -13.27 -1.88 -7.54
CA ARG A 114 -13.16 -0.69 -8.40
C ARG A 114 -12.54 -1.04 -9.75
N VAL A 115 -11.47 -1.83 -9.73
CA VAL A 115 -10.86 -2.32 -10.97
C VAL A 115 -10.20 -3.68 -10.72
N LEU A 116 -10.36 -4.59 -11.67
CA LEU A 116 -9.59 -5.83 -11.78
C LEU A 116 -8.71 -5.72 -13.01
N VAL A 117 -7.38 -5.74 -12.83
CA VAL A 117 -6.40 -5.63 -13.91
C VAL A 117 -5.76 -6.98 -14.18
N PHE A 118 -5.69 -7.38 -15.46
CA PHE A 118 -4.97 -8.57 -15.90
C PHE A 118 -3.53 -8.18 -16.31
N ARG A 119 -2.58 -8.42 -15.42
CA ARG A 119 -1.27 -7.76 -15.39
C ARG A 119 -0.46 -7.90 -16.68
N GLU A 120 -0.22 -9.13 -17.11
CA GLU A 120 0.58 -9.43 -18.33
C GLU A 120 0.04 -8.69 -19.56
N ARG A 121 -1.27 -8.43 -19.59
CA ARG A 121 -1.94 -7.78 -20.72
C ARG A 121 -2.10 -6.28 -20.53
N ALA A 122 -1.78 -5.77 -19.34
CA ALA A 122 -1.85 -4.37 -18.96
C ALA A 122 -0.44 -3.77 -18.71
N GLU A 123 0.65 -4.47 -19.03
CA GLU A 123 2.03 -4.02 -18.74
C GLU A 123 2.33 -2.64 -19.33
N ASP A 124 1.85 -2.35 -20.54
CA ASP A 124 2.04 -1.07 -21.22
C ASP A 124 0.98 -0.01 -20.85
N ALA A 125 0.01 -0.35 -19.98
CA ALA A 125 -1.08 0.55 -19.67
C ALA A 125 -0.63 1.66 -18.72
N LEU A 126 -0.81 2.91 -19.14
CA LEU A 126 -0.52 4.05 -18.27
C LEU A 126 -1.50 4.08 -17.08
N PRO A 127 -1.06 4.57 -15.91
CA PRO A 127 -1.94 4.72 -14.76
C PRO A 127 -3.17 5.58 -15.07
N GLY A 128 -4.34 5.13 -14.63
CA GLY A 128 -5.61 5.80 -14.93
C GLY A 128 -6.16 5.54 -16.34
N THR A 129 -5.57 4.65 -17.14
CA THR A 129 -6.08 4.29 -18.48
C THR A 129 -7.48 3.68 -18.42
N PHE A 130 -7.77 2.83 -17.44
CA PHE A 130 -9.04 2.12 -17.35
C PHE A 130 -10.07 2.97 -16.61
N ARG A 131 -10.86 3.74 -17.35
CA ARG A 131 -11.91 4.62 -16.81
C ARG A 131 -13.19 4.55 -17.61
N ILE A 132 -14.30 4.60 -16.89
CA ILE A 132 -15.64 4.76 -17.45
C ILE A 132 -15.88 6.28 -17.61
N PRO A 133 -16.37 6.75 -18.77
CA PRO A 133 -16.68 8.16 -18.97
C PRO A 133 -17.72 8.66 -17.97
N ALA A 134 -17.59 9.91 -17.54
CA ALA A 134 -18.52 10.49 -16.58
C ALA A 134 -19.95 10.59 -17.11
N ASP A 135 -20.11 10.68 -18.43
CA ASP A 135 -21.38 10.78 -19.17
C ASP A 135 -21.95 9.42 -19.60
N ALA A 136 -21.25 8.31 -19.38
CA ALA A 136 -21.80 6.98 -19.64
C ALA A 136 -22.88 6.62 -18.62
N GLU A 137 -23.96 5.99 -19.08
CA GLU A 137 -25.08 5.54 -18.25
C GLU A 137 -24.71 4.31 -17.42
N GLU A 138 -23.84 3.45 -17.95
CA GLU A 138 -23.43 2.21 -17.30
C GLU A 138 -22.30 2.45 -16.29
N ASP A 139 -22.42 1.82 -15.13
CA ASP A 139 -21.39 1.89 -14.09
C ASP A 139 -20.31 0.83 -14.25
N GLU A 140 -20.38 -0.04 -15.27
CA GLU A 140 -19.43 -1.14 -15.40
C GLU A 140 -18.93 -1.30 -16.84
N ALA A 141 -17.67 -1.70 -16.96
CA ALA A 141 -17.01 -1.81 -18.24
C ALA A 141 -15.98 -2.94 -18.31
N LEU A 142 -15.96 -3.62 -19.45
CA LEU A 142 -14.86 -4.51 -19.83
C LEU A 142 -13.90 -3.77 -20.75
N PHE A 143 -12.60 -3.92 -20.50
CA PHE A 143 -11.53 -3.44 -21.38
C PHE A 143 -10.86 -4.64 -22.04
N ARG A 144 -10.67 -4.55 -23.35
CA ARG A 144 -10.02 -5.58 -24.17
C ARG A 144 -8.91 -4.95 -24.99
N ARG A 145 -7.91 -5.75 -25.36
CA ARG A 145 -6.88 -5.28 -26.30
C ARG A 145 -7.56 -5.00 -27.64
N ALA A 146 -7.36 -3.81 -28.19
CA ALA A 146 -7.84 -3.51 -29.54
C ALA A 146 -7.07 -4.35 -30.56
N ARG A 147 -7.61 -4.52 -31.78
CA ARG A 147 -6.84 -5.15 -32.88
C ARG A 147 -5.60 -4.35 -33.27
N ASN A 148 -5.62 -3.04 -32.99
CA ASN A 148 -4.51 -2.10 -33.21
C ASN A 148 -3.97 -1.62 -31.85
N VAL A 149 -3.29 -0.47 -31.81
CA VAL A 149 -2.78 0.14 -30.58
C VAL A 149 -3.94 0.55 -29.65
N GLY A 150 -3.80 0.24 -28.36
CA GLY A 150 -4.72 0.65 -27.30
C GLY A 150 -5.76 -0.39 -26.91
N PHE A 151 -6.86 0.08 -26.32
CA PHE A 151 -7.89 -0.76 -25.71
C PHE A 151 -9.29 -0.42 -26.26
N SER A 152 -10.11 -1.44 -26.46
CA SER A 152 -11.55 -1.26 -26.69
C SER A 152 -12.31 -1.41 -25.38
N ARG A 153 -13.32 -0.57 -25.16
CA ARG A 153 -14.20 -0.59 -23.99
C ARG A 153 -15.59 -1.08 -24.37
N LEU A 154 -16.15 -1.97 -23.56
CA LEU A 154 -17.54 -2.42 -23.64
C LEU A 154 -18.25 -2.00 -22.36
N LEU A 155 -19.28 -1.15 -22.49
CA LEU A 155 -20.13 -0.71 -21.38
C LEU A 155 -21.26 -1.72 -21.17
N GLY A 156 -21.68 -1.92 -19.92
CA GLY A 156 -22.69 -2.91 -19.59
C GLY A 156 -22.76 -3.23 -18.10
N GLY A 157 -23.19 -4.44 -17.76
CA GLY A 157 -23.30 -4.93 -16.39
C GLY A 157 -22.76 -6.35 -16.22
N ILE A 158 -22.04 -6.57 -15.14
CA ILE A 158 -21.51 -7.84 -14.66
C ILE A 158 -22.66 -8.58 -14.00
N HIS A 159 -22.87 -9.81 -14.43
CA HIS A 159 -23.83 -10.71 -13.80
C HIS A 159 -23.13 -11.68 -12.88
N ARG A 160 -21.94 -12.19 -13.28
CA ARG A 160 -21.25 -13.21 -12.50
C ARG A 160 -19.81 -13.45 -12.96
N PHE A 161 -18.90 -13.62 -12.01
CA PHE A 161 -17.55 -14.15 -12.25
C PHE A 161 -17.58 -15.68 -12.29
N ARG A 162 -17.07 -16.29 -13.37
CA ARG A 162 -16.89 -17.74 -13.51
C ARG A 162 -15.40 -18.08 -13.47
N ALA A 163 -15.06 -19.37 -13.56
CA ALA A 163 -13.65 -19.81 -13.49
C ALA A 163 -12.77 -19.25 -14.61
N GLU A 164 -13.30 -19.09 -15.83
CA GLU A 164 -12.53 -18.65 -17.01
C GLU A 164 -13.13 -17.42 -17.74
N SER A 165 -14.24 -16.89 -17.24
CA SER A 165 -14.98 -15.82 -17.91
C SER A 165 -15.80 -14.99 -16.94
N VAL A 166 -16.08 -13.74 -17.29
CA VAL A 166 -17.14 -12.95 -16.66
C VAL A 166 -18.40 -13.01 -17.53
N LEU A 167 -19.55 -13.25 -16.93
CA LEU A 167 -20.84 -13.12 -17.59
C LEU A 167 -21.23 -11.64 -17.57
N PHE A 168 -21.39 -11.04 -18.75
CA PHE A 168 -21.56 -9.59 -18.90
C PHE A 168 -22.65 -9.28 -19.92
N GLN A 169 -23.50 -8.31 -19.62
CA GLN A 169 -24.61 -7.86 -20.44
C GLN A 169 -24.30 -6.51 -21.06
N VAL A 170 -24.50 -6.37 -22.37
CA VAL A 170 -24.29 -5.11 -23.11
C VAL A 170 -25.63 -4.64 -23.68
N GLY A 171 -26.13 -3.52 -23.19
CA GLY A 171 -27.48 -3.02 -23.49
C GLY A 171 -28.57 -4.05 -23.13
N ASP A 172 -29.56 -4.20 -23.99
CA ASP A 172 -30.69 -5.11 -23.76
C ASP A 172 -30.43 -6.57 -24.20
N ARG A 173 -29.19 -6.92 -24.55
CA ARG A 173 -28.84 -8.29 -24.96
C ARG A 173 -28.77 -9.21 -23.74
N PRO A 174 -29.06 -10.52 -23.90
CA PRO A 174 -28.81 -11.49 -22.84
C PRO A 174 -27.34 -11.45 -22.37
N PRO A 175 -27.06 -11.74 -21.08
CA PRO A 175 -25.69 -11.83 -20.59
C PRO A 175 -24.89 -12.90 -21.33
N GLU A 176 -23.70 -12.53 -21.82
CA GLU A 176 -22.80 -13.38 -22.59
C GLU A 176 -21.47 -13.59 -21.84
N PRO A 177 -20.81 -14.76 -21.98
CA PRO A 177 -19.53 -15.00 -21.35
C PRO A 177 -18.39 -14.29 -22.12
N TYR A 178 -17.59 -13.51 -21.41
CA TYR A 178 -16.35 -12.91 -21.91
C TYR A 178 -15.16 -13.59 -21.23
N ARG A 179 -14.32 -14.28 -22.03
CA ARG A 179 -13.16 -15.02 -21.52
C ARG A 179 -12.16 -14.07 -20.89
N TYR A 180 -11.60 -14.46 -19.75
CA TYR A 180 -10.60 -13.64 -19.08
C TYR A 180 -9.42 -13.35 -19.98
N ASP A 181 -8.94 -14.32 -20.77
CA ASP A 181 -7.82 -14.18 -21.73
C ASP A 181 -7.97 -13.02 -22.74
N ASP A 182 -9.20 -12.60 -23.02
CA ASP A 182 -9.49 -11.49 -23.94
C ASP A 182 -9.54 -10.10 -23.24
N LEU A 183 -9.51 -10.07 -21.91
CA LEU A 183 -9.68 -8.87 -21.09
C LEU A 183 -8.35 -8.30 -20.60
N VAL A 184 -8.26 -6.98 -20.55
CA VAL A 184 -7.12 -6.26 -19.94
C VAL A 184 -7.51 -5.71 -18.57
N ALA A 185 -8.76 -5.26 -18.44
CA ALA A 185 -9.32 -4.85 -17.16
C ALA A 185 -10.84 -5.02 -17.11
N ILE A 186 -11.37 -5.10 -15.90
CA ILE A 186 -12.79 -4.93 -15.58
C ILE A 186 -12.88 -3.74 -14.64
N VAL A 187 -13.72 -2.76 -14.93
CA VAL A 187 -13.84 -1.51 -14.15
C VAL A 187 -15.27 -1.35 -13.70
N LEU A 188 -15.44 -0.95 -12.43
CA LEU A 188 -16.73 -0.57 -11.86
C LEU A 188 -16.62 0.86 -11.32
N ARG A 189 -17.63 1.67 -11.61
CA ARG A 189 -17.82 3.01 -11.09
C ARG A 189 -18.61 2.90 -9.79
N GLY A 190 -18.17 3.63 -8.77
CA GLY A 190 -18.81 3.57 -7.46
C GLY A 190 -18.27 2.42 -6.59
N GLY A 191 -19.21 1.75 -5.92
CA GLY A 191 -18.98 0.69 -4.93
C GLY A 191 -19.00 1.16 -3.47
N ILE A 192 -19.03 0.20 -2.56
CA ILE A 192 -19.24 0.40 -1.13
C ILE A 192 -17.88 0.40 -0.43
N ALA A 193 -17.56 1.48 0.30
CA ALA A 193 -16.36 1.52 1.14
C ALA A 193 -16.50 0.60 2.36
N ARG A 194 -15.41 0.30 3.05
CA ARG A 194 -15.47 -0.46 4.30
C ARG A 194 -16.43 0.18 5.28
N GLU A 195 -17.22 -0.65 5.97
CA GLU A 195 -18.15 -0.13 6.99
C GLU A 195 -17.40 0.52 8.16
N LYS A 196 -16.25 -0.07 8.53
CA LYS A 196 -15.43 0.39 9.66
C LYS A 196 -13.98 0.57 9.23
N PRO A 197 -13.32 1.66 9.67
CA PRO A 197 -11.88 1.79 9.50
C PRO A 197 -11.16 0.60 10.11
N ALA A 198 -10.18 0.06 9.38
CA ALA A 198 -9.33 -1.00 9.90
C ALA A 198 -8.43 -0.49 11.03
N GLU A 199 -8.09 -1.36 11.97
CA GLU A 199 -7.10 -1.04 13.01
C GLU A 199 -5.72 -0.76 12.41
N ALA A 200 -5.31 -1.58 11.44
CA ALA A 200 -4.02 -1.53 10.81
C ALA A 200 -4.12 -1.76 9.29
N LEU A 201 -3.07 -1.39 8.57
CA LEU A 201 -2.87 -1.69 7.16
C LEU A 201 -1.75 -2.72 7.04
N LEU A 202 -2.05 -3.85 6.43
CA LEU A 202 -1.12 -4.94 6.17
C LEU A 202 -0.70 -4.91 4.70
N MET A 203 0.60 -4.86 4.45
CA MET A 203 1.19 -5.26 3.17
C MET A 203 1.82 -6.65 3.31
N THR A 204 1.41 -7.60 2.49
CA THR A 204 1.97 -8.97 2.49
C THR A 204 3.23 -9.07 1.64
N ARG A 205 3.98 -10.16 1.80
CA ARG A 205 5.09 -10.50 0.91
C ARG A 205 4.65 -10.66 -0.54
N SER A 206 3.42 -11.09 -0.83
CA SER A 206 2.86 -11.15 -2.19
C SER A 206 2.36 -9.79 -2.73
N GLY A 207 2.48 -8.72 -1.95
CA GLY A 207 2.13 -7.36 -2.33
C GLY A 207 0.66 -6.97 -2.09
N ASP A 208 -0.14 -7.85 -1.47
CA ASP A 208 -1.50 -7.47 -1.05
C ASP A 208 -1.40 -6.29 -0.09
N VAL A 209 -2.29 -5.31 -0.19
CA VAL A 209 -2.40 -4.18 0.73
C VAL A 209 -3.84 -4.14 1.22
N VAL A 210 -4.07 -4.54 2.46
CA VAL A 210 -5.42 -4.71 3.01
C VAL A 210 -5.53 -4.12 4.41
N GLY A 211 -6.66 -3.49 4.70
CA GLY A 211 -6.99 -3.12 6.07
C GLY A 211 -7.28 -4.37 6.90
N VAL A 212 -6.67 -4.51 8.07
CA VAL A 212 -6.83 -5.67 8.97
C VAL A 212 -7.17 -5.22 10.39
N ASP A 213 -7.88 -6.07 11.12
CA ASP A 213 -7.88 -6.03 12.58
C ASP A 213 -6.90 -7.08 13.09
N VAL A 214 -6.04 -6.70 14.05
CA VAL A 214 -5.01 -7.59 14.59
C VAL A 214 -5.57 -8.26 15.84
N ARG A 215 -5.85 -9.57 15.76
CA ARG A 215 -6.55 -10.32 16.80
C ARG A 215 -5.61 -10.82 17.89
N GLY A 216 -4.39 -11.19 17.54
CA GLY A 216 -3.46 -11.80 18.46
C GLY A 216 -2.09 -12.07 17.85
N PHE A 217 -1.21 -12.61 18.68
CA PHE A 217 0.07 -13.19 18.26
C PHE A 217 0.30 -14.48 19.05
N ASP A 218 0.38 -15.60 18.35
CA ASP A 218 0.66 -16.92 18.95
C ASP A 218 1.66 -17.67 18.08
N ARG A 219 2.53 -18.46 18.72
CA ARG A 219 3.53 -19.32 18.05
C ARG A 219 4.32 -18.65 16.91
N GLY A 220 4.65 -17.36 17.07
CA GLY A 220 5.45 -16.61 16.09
C GLY A 220 4.64 -16.01 14.93
N ARG A 221 3.31 -16.05 14.98
CA ARG A 221 2.43 -15.58 13.90
C ARG A 221 1.39 -14.61 14.43
N PHE A 222 1.10 -13.58 13.65
CA PHE A 222 -0.03 -12.69 13.90
C PHE A 222 -1.30 -13.32 13.38
N GLU A 223 -2.38 -13.21 14.15
CA GLU A 223 -3.72 -13.54 13.72
C GLU A 223 -4.44 -12.26 13.28
N PHE A 224 -5.05 -12.29 12.10
CA PHE A 224 -5.76 -11.17 11.49
C PHE A 224 -7.18 -11.53 11.10
N SER A 225 -8.04 -10.53 11.04
CA SER A 225 -9.30 -10.60 10.29
C SER A 225 -9.37 -9.47 9.27
N ILE A 226 -10.04 -9.74 8.14
CA ILE A 226 -10.36 -8.76 7.10
C ILE A 226 -11.88 -8.76 6.88
N GLU A 227 -12.42 -7.62 6.46
CA GLU A 227 -13.87 -7.46 6.26
C GLU A 227 -14.43 -8.41 5.19
N THR A 228 -13.62 -8.79 4.20
CA THR A 228 -14.03 -9.69 3.11
C THR A 228 -13.91 -11.18 3.46
N SER A 229 -13.61 -11.55 4.71
CA SER A 229 -13.50 -12.95 5.14
C SER A 229 -14.01 -13.13 6.55
N ASP A 230 -14.97 -14.06 6.73
CA ASP A 230 -15.44 -14.48 8.05
C ASP A 230 -14.42 -15.30 8.83
N ARG A 231 -13.38 -15.81 8.15
CA ARG A 231 -12.33 -16.63 8.77
C ARG A 231 -11.10 -15.77 9.04
N PRO A 232 -10.56 -15.80 10.28
CA PRO A 232 -9.25 -15.23 10.52
C PRO A 232 -8.19 -16.00 9.74
N PHE A 233 -7.08 -15.34 9.49
CA PHE A 233 -5.88 -15.94 8.90
C PHE A 233 -4.68 -15.54 9.72
N GLU A 234 -3.62 -16.34 9.62
CA GLU A 234 -2.39 -16.11 10.35
C GLU A 234 -1.24 -15.87 9.38
N LEU A 235 -0.37 -14.92 9.69
CA LEU A 235 0.89 -14.70 8.96
C LEU A 235 2.08 -14.63 9.93
N GLY A 236 3.19 -15.26 9.54
CA GLY A 236 4.48 -15.03 10.17
C GLY A 236 5.12 -13.75 9.64
N ILE A 237 6.17 -13.28 10.31
CA ILE A 237 6.93 -12.08 9.89
C ILE A 237 7.48 -12.24 8.46
N GLU A 238 7.82 -13.46 8.05
CA GLU A 238 8.31 -13.81 6.71
C GLU A 238 7.28 -13.57 5.58
N ASP A 239 5.98 -13.51 5.92
CA ASP A 239 4.89 -13.26 4.98
C ASP A 239 4.37 -11.82 5.05
N ILE A 240 4.91 -11.01 5.98
CA ILE A 240 4.54 -9.62 6.17
C ILE A 240 5.63 -8.74 5.57
N ALA A 241 5.24 -7.89 4.62
CA ALA A 241 6.14 -6.85 4.15
C ALA A 241 6.16 -5.68 5.14
N VAL A 242 4.98 -5.18 5.50
CA VAL A 242 4.82 -4.19 6.56
C VAL A 242 3.43 -4.26 7.17
N LEU A 243 3.34 -4.16 8.50
CA LEU A 243 2.11 -3.95 9.25
C LEU A 243 2.15 -2.56 9.87
N SER A 244 1.23 -1.67 9.48
CA SER A 244 1.20 -0.26 9.92
C SER A 244 -0.08 0.03 10.70
N TRP A 245 0.02 0.48 11.95
CA TRP A 245 -1.16 0.84 12.73
C TRP A 245 -1.68 2.21 12.33
N THR A 246 -2.98 2.30 12.02
CA THR A 246 -3.61 3.52 11.49
C THR A 246 -4.42 4.29 12.53
N GLY A 247 -4.67 3.68 13.69
CA GLY A 247 -5.37 4.31 14.83
C GLY A 247 -4.54 5.35 15.59
N PHE A 248 -4.90 5.58 16.86
CA PHE A 248 -4.19 6.47 17.79
C PHE A 248 -4.08 7.94 17.34
N GLY A 249 -5.09 8.45 16.63
CA GLY A 249 -5.11 9.84 16.19
C GLY A 249 -4.20 10.15 14.99
N ARG A 250 -3.58 9.13 14.39
CA ARG A 250 -2.65 9.29 13.26
C ARG A 250 -3.37 9.82 12.02
N ARG A 251 -2.68 10.66 11.25
CA ARG A 251 -3.11 11.18 9.95
C ARG A 251 -1.96 11.08 8.97
N PHE A 252 -1.98 10.05 8.13
CA PHE A 252 -0.95 9.88 7.09
C PHE A 252 -1.13 10.93 5.99
N LEU A 253 -0.03 11.48 5.50
CA LEU A 253 -0.08 12.52 4.46
C LEU A 253 -0.72 12.01 3.16
N SER A 254 -0.59 10.72 2.87
CA SER A 254 -1.25 10.13 1.71
C SER A 254 -2.77 10.04 1.83
N ASP A 255 -3.34 10.18 3.04
CA ASP A 255 -4.79 10.27 3.27
C ASP A 255 -5.28 11.73 3.29
N LEU A 256 -4.37 12.69 3.14
CA LEU A 256 -4.68 14.12 3.15
C LEU A 256 -4.56 14.71 1.74
N ASP A 257 -5.30 15.79 1.52
CA ASP A 257 -5.07 16.66 0.37
C ASP A 257 -4.00 17.70 0.74
N PRO A 258 -2.91 17.81 -0.05
CA PRO A 258 -1.96 18.91 0.12
C PRO A 258 -2.64 20.25 -0.20
N GLU A 259 -2.25 21.30 0.50
CA GLU A 259 -2.71 22.67 0.22
C GLU A 259 -2.15 23.21 -1.08
N SER A 260 -0.93 22.80 -1.41
CA SER A 260 -0.27 23.15 -2.66
C SER A 260 0.69 22.05 -3.08
N VAL A 261 0.79 21.85 -4.38
CA VAL A 261 1.75 20.96 -5.03
C VAL A 261 2.44 21.75 -6.13
N GLU A 262 3.77 21.79 -6.09
CA GLU A 262 4.59 22.35 -7.16
C GLU A 262 5.53 21.24 -7.64
N GLU A 263 5.46 20.87 -8.91
CA GLU A 263 6.27 19.81 -9.50
C GLU A 263 6.81 20.28 -10.84
N ARG A 264 8.09 20.00 -11.11
CA ARG A 264 8.76 20.40 -12.36
C ARG A 264 9.76 19.33 -12.78
N GLY A 265 9.73 18.98 -14.07
CA GLY A 265 10.79 18.20 -14.70
C GLY A 265 12.01 19.07 -14.96
N TYR A 266 13.18 18.44 -15.13
CA TYR A 266 14.41 19.14 -15.47
C TYR A 266 14.35 19.72 -16.90
N PHE A 267 13.63 19.06 -17.82
CA PHE A 267 13.57 19.41 -19.24
C PHE A 267 12.21 19.98 -19.70
N ASP A 268 11.18 19.96 -18.85
CA ASP A 268 9.81 20.28 -19.24
C ASP A 268 9.28 21.54 -18.53
N GLU A 269 8.71 22.46 -19.31
CA GLU A 269 7.93 23.61 -18.81
C GLU A 269 6.42 23.30 -18.68
N GLY A 270 6.02 22.05 -18.96
CA GLY A 270 4.62 21.58 -18.98
C GLY A 270 4.18 20.81 -17.74
N GLU A 271 3.10 20.02 -17.88
CA GLU A 271 2.62 19.11 -16.84
C GLU A 271 3.71 18.10 -16.43
N PRO A 272 3.87 17.80 -15.13
CA PRO A 272 4.90 16.87 -14.67
C PRO A 272 4.64 15.48 -15.26
N LEU A 273 5.66 14.89 -15.90
CA LEU A 273 5.59 13.51 -16.42
C LEU A 273 5.37 12.47 -15.32
N MET A 274 5.87 12.76 -14.12
CA MET A 274 5.85 11.87 -12.96
C MET A 274 5.26 12.62 -11.75
N PRO A 275 3.95 12.90 -11.75
CA PRO A 275 3.30 13.58 -10.63
C PRO A 275 3.35 12.71 -9.38
N PHE A 276 3.28 13.36 -8.21
CA PHE A 276 3.33 12.69 -6.94
C PHE A 276 2.22 11.64 -6.81
N ARG A 277 2.50 10.61 -6.02
CA ARG A 277 1.55 9.53 -5.76
C ARG A 277 1.43 9.23 -4.29
N ARG A 278 0.21 8.86 -3.92
CA ARG A 278 -0.15 8.37 -2.59
C ARG A 278 0.12 6.88 -2.51
N ASP A 279 0.78 6.45 -1.46
CA ASP A 279 1.07 5.06 -1.10
C ASP A 279 1.78 4.23 -2.19
N ARG A 280 2.39 4.93 -3.15
CA ARG A 280 3.09 4.37 -4.31
C ARG A 280 4.23 5.32 -4.71
N SER A 281 5.25 4.77 -5.37
CA SER A 281 6.24 5.61 -6.07
C SER A 281 5.57 6.33 -7.25
N VAL A 282 6.27 7.29 -7.87
CA VAL A 282 5.74 8.05 -9.00
C VAL A 282 5.38 7.22 -10.23
N THR A 283 5.95 6.01 -10.37
CA THR A 283 5.59 5.05 -11.43
C THR A 283 4.40 4.17 -11.08
N GLY A 284 3.99 4.13 -9.80
CA GLY A 284 3.00 3.18 -9.29
C GLY A 284 3.58 1.91 -8.67
N ALA A 285 4.90 1.80 -8.51
CA ALA A 285 5.51 0.73 -7.73
C ALA A 285 5.20 0.89 -6.23
N TYR A 286 5.43 -0.17 -5.44
CA TYR A 286 5.34 -0.06 -3.98
C TYR A 286 6.41 0.90 -3.44
N LEU A 287 6.12 1.57 -2.33
CA LEU A 287 7.10 2.40 -1.63
C LEU A 287 8.06 1.49 -0.87
N VAL A 288 9.14 1.10 -1.55
CA VAL A 288 10.23 0.29 -1.00
C VAL A 288 11.52 1.07 -1.15
N SER A 289 12.28 1.16 -0.06
CA SER A 289 13.61 1.76 -0.06
C SER A 289 14.53 0.95 0.83
N ASP A 290 15.63 0.49 0.25
CA ASP A 290 16.55 -0.45 0.89
C ASP A 290 15.87 -1.72 1.41
N ASP A 291 15.00 -2.28 0.57
CA ASP A 291 14.23 -3.49 0.83
C ASP A 291 13.26 -3.36 2.03
N ILE A 292 13.08 -2.15 2.59
CA ILE A 292 12.10 -1.83 3.61
C ILE A 292 10.85 -1.24 2.94
N ALA A 293 9.73 -1.95 3.08
CA ALA A 293 8.45 -1.52 2.55
C ALA A 293 7.68 -0.60 3.49
N PHE A 294 6.94 0.33 2.89
CA PHE A 294 6.01 1.24 3.55
C PHE A 294 4.66 1.16 2.85
N ALA A 295 3.60 0.84 3.61
CA ALA A 295 2.25 0.79 3.06
C ALA A 295 1.64 2.19 2.93
N LYS A 296 2.15 3.16 3.69
CA LYS A 296 1.74 4.57 3.65
C LYS A 296 2.91 5.47 3.28
N GLY A 297 2.64 6.53 2.53
CA GLY A 297 3.62 7.57 2.22
C GLY A 297 3.34 8.28 0.91
N VAL A 298 4.22 9.19 0.53
CA VAL A 298 4.08 9.98 -0.71
C VAL A 298 5.31 9.79 -1.58
N GLY A 299 5.13 9.21 -2.76
CA GLY A 299 6.16 9.12 -3.79
C GLY A 299 6.20 10.40 -4.62
N VAL A 300 7.39 10.96 -4.82
CA VAL A 300 7.63 12.19 -5.58
C VAL A 300 8.80 12.01 -6.54
N HIS A 301 8.86 12.88 -7.55
CA HIS A 301 10.00 13.06 -8.43
C HIS A 301 10.67 14.41 -8.11
N SER A 302 11.98 14.55 -8.33
CA SER A 302 12.61 15.87 -8.26
C SER A 302 12.25 16.68 -9.52
N ALA A 303 12.06 17.99 -9.47
CA ALA A 303 11.92 18.83 -8.29
C ALA A 303 10.45 18.92 -7.87
N SER A 304 10.18 18.79 -6.57
CA SER A 304 8.84 18.85 -6.00
C SER A 304 8.78 19.58 -4.66
N VAL A 305 7.65 20.25 -4.43
CA VAL A 305 7.28 20.89 -3.16
C VAL A 305 5.83 20.57 -2.85
N LEU A 306 5.59 19.88 -1.75
CA LEU A 306 4.25 19.57 -1.25
C LEU A 306 4.04 20.24 0.09
N ARG A 307 2.92 20.94 0.28
CA ARG A 307 2.57 21.60 1.54
C ARG A 307 1.32 21.00 2.13
N TYR A 308 1.37 20.68 3.41
CA TYR A 308 0.25 20.12 4.16
C TYR A 308 -0.09 20.99 5.36
N ARG A 309 -1.38 21.28 5.52
CA ARG A 309 -1.91 21.85 6.76
C ARG A 309 -1.84 20.78 7.85
N VAL A 310 -1.29 21.12 9.00
CA VAL A 310 -1.28 20.26 10.18
C VAL A 310 -2.72 20.13 10.68
N PRO A 311 -3.29 18.91 10.74
CA PRO A 311 -4.65 18.71 11.23
C PRO A 311 -4.86 19.19 12.68
N ASP A 312 -6.12 19.34 13.07
CA ASP A 312 -6.43 19.60 14.47
C ASP A 312 -6.08 18.41 15.37
N GLY A 313 -5.66 18.70 16.60
CA GLY A 313 -5.42 17.68 17.64
C GLY A 313 -4.08 16.94 17.57
N VAL A 314 -3.29 17.12 16.52
CA VAL A 314 -1.94 16.52 16.37
C VAL A 314 -0.85 17.54 16.70
N ARG A 315 0.31 17.07 17.18
CA ARG A 315 1.43 17.94 17.62
C ARG A 315 2.80 17.46 17.14
N SER A 316 2.85 16.32 16.48
CA SER A 316 4.08 15.74 15.97
C SER A 316 3.93 15.36 14.51
N PHE A 317 5.04 15.42 13.78
CA PHE A 317 5.17 14.92 12.43
C PHE A 317 6.38 13.98 12.36
N GLN A 318 6.19 12.79 11.81
CA GLN A 318 7.27 11.82 11.57
C GLN A 318 7.22 11.31 10.15
N THR A 319 8.39 11.09 9.56
CA THR A 319 8.55 10.39 8.29
C THR A 319 9.94 9.78 8.19
N ALA A 320 10.14 8.92 7.21
CA ALA A 320 11.45 8.57 6.69
C ALA A 320 11.55 9.03 5.23
N LEU A 321 12.77 9.18 4.73
CA LEU A 321 13.03 9.58 3.35
C LEU A 321 13.94 8.54 2.69
N GLY A 322 13.65 8.16 1.46
CA GLY A 322 14.53 7.26 0.72
C GLY A 322 14.28 7.28 -0.78
N VAL A 323 15.31 6.94 -1.55
CA VAL A 323 15.18 6.67 -2.99
C VAL A 323 14.44 5.35 -3.16
N CYS A 324 13.46 5.31 -4.06
CA CYS A 324 12.67 4.10 -4.31
C CYS A 324 13.52 3.02 -5.02
N ASP A 325 13.41 1.77 -4.58
CA ASP A 325 14.26 0.66 -5.06
C ASP A 325 14.10 0.35 -6.55
N GLU A 326 12.97 0.71 -7.16
CA GLU A 326 12.76 0.57 -8.61
C GLU A 326 13.84 1.29 -9.44
N VAL A 327 14.46 2.34 -8.89
CA VAL A 327 15.55 3.08 -9.54
C VAL A 327 16.77 2.19 -9.79
N ARG A 328 16.99 1.15 -8.97
CA ARG A 328 18.09 0.18 -9.11
C ARG A 328 18.08 -0.51 -10.49
N THR A 329 16.93 -0.56 -11.17
CA THR A 329 16.74 -1.19 -12.48
C THR A 329 17.10 -0.29 -13.68
N LEU A 330 17.23 1.02 -13.46
CA LEU A 330 17.35 2.00 -14.55
C LEU A 330 18.78 2.21 -15.06
N GLY A 331 19.79 1.65 -14.38
CA GLY A 331 21.20 1.88 -14.69
C GLY A 331 21.69 3.31 -14.43
N VAL A 332 20.86 4.17 -13.83
CA VAL A 332 21.20 5.54 -13.40
C VAL A 332 21.30 5.63 -11.88
N ARG A 333 21.94 6.68 -11.36
CA ARG A 333 22.07 6.94 -9.92
C ARG A 333 21.23 8.15 -9.54
N ALA A 334 20.25 7.95 -8.66
CA ALA A 334 19.51 9.04 -8.04
C ALA A 334 20.43 9.85 -7.13
N ARG A 335 20.29 11.17 -7.18
CA ARG A 335 20.98 12.09 -6.27
C ARG A 335 20.12 13.32 -6.09
N VAL A 336 19.53 13.47 -4.90
CA VAL A 336 18.61 14.57 -4.61
C VAL A 336 19.04 15.38 -3.41
N SER A 337 18.60 16.63 -3.38
CA SER A 337 18.49 17.40 -2.14
C SER A 337 17.08 17.26 -1.58
N ALA A 338 16.94 17.27 -0.26
CA ALA A 338 15.64 17.20 0.39
C ALA A 338 15.61 18.08 1.65
N SER A 339 14.44 18.62 1.96
CA SER A 339 14.23 19.41 3.18
C SER A 339 12.80 19.32 3.67
N ILE A 340 12.64 19.52 4.97
CA ILE A 340 11.36 19.70 5.64
C ILE A 340 11.39 21.06 6.31
N SER A 341 10.35 21.87 6.09
CA SER A 341 10.17 23.11 6.83
C SER A 341 8.79 23.17 7.51
N ILE A 342 8.75 23.83 8.66
CA ILE A 342 7.56 24.00 9.50
C ILE A 342 7.33 25.49 9.64
N ASP A 343 6.18 25.97 9.17
CA ASP A 343 5.81 27.38 9.12
C ASP A 343 6.93 28.26 8.51
N GLY A 344 7.55 27.75 7.43
CA GLY A 344 8.61 28.41 6.68
C GLY A 344 10.01 28.34 7.30
N LYS A 345 10.19 27.64 8.43
CA LYS A 345 11.51 27.42 9.05
C LYS A 345 12.01 26.01 8.74
N GLU A 346 13.21 25.88 8.19
CA GLU A 346 13.83 24.57 7.95
C GLU A 346 14.00 23.82 9.28
N ALA A 347 13.41 22.64 9.35
CA ALA A 347 13.48 21.74 10.50
C ALA A 347 14.44 20.57 10.24
N TRP A 348 14.64 20.19 8.97
CA TRP A 348 15.56 19.15 8.55
C TRP A 348 15.97 19.33 7.09
N SER A 349 17.20 18.98 6.73
CA SER A 349 17.67 18.95 5.35
C SER A 349 18.77 17.91 5.11
N ALA A 350 18.88 17.46 3.86
CA ALA A 350 19.95 16.64 3.33
C ALA A 350 20.29 17.09 1.91
N SER A 351 21.56 17.37 1.62
CA SER A 351 21.99 17.90 0.32
C SER A 351 22.42 16.84 -0.70
N ASP A 352 22.58 15.58 -0.26
CA ASP A 352 23.13 14.50 -1.07
C ASP A 352 22.52 13.13 -0.70
N LEU A 353 21.22 12.97 -0.93
CA LEU A 353 20.55 11.69 -0.73
C LEU A 353 20.73 10.82 -1.98
N THR A 354 21.22 9.60 -1.76
CA THR A 354 21.37 8.56 -2.80
C THR A 354 20.71 7.27 -2.34
N ALA A 355 20.52 6.31 -3.26
CA ALA A 355 20.01 4.99 -2.93
C ALA A 355 20.86 4.24 -1.88
N ALA A 356 22.15 4.56 -1.76
CA ALA A 356 23.04 3.94 -0.77
C ALA A 356 22.78 4.39 0.67
N ALA A 357 22.05 5.50 0.88
CA ALA A 357 21.66 5.95 2.21
C ALA A 357 20.51 5.11 2.79
N GLY A 358 19.81 4.35 1.93
CA GLY A 358 18.58 3.63 2.26
C GLY A 358 17.47 4.54 2.79
N ALA A 359 16.53 3.94 3.52
CA ALA A 359 15.44 4.68 4.15
C ALA A 359 15.93 5.43 5.40
N VAL A 360 16.26 6.72 5.27
CA VAL A 360 16.71 7.59 6.36
C VAL A 360 15.53 7.97 7.25
N SER A 361 15.53 7.53 8.51
CA SER A 361 14.49 7.94 9.46
C SER A 361 14.75 9.35 9.97
N ILE A 362 13.73 10.20 9.94
CA ILE A 362 13.81 11.58 10.42
C ILE A 362 13.29 11.62 11.86
N PRO A 363 13.99 12.30 12.80
CA PRO A 363 13.49 12.50 14.15
C PRO A 363 12.09 13.14 14.13
N SER A 364 11.26 12.79 15.10
CA SER A 364 9.94 13.42 15.21
C SER A 364 10.07 14.94 15.36
N LEU A 365 9.28 15.66 14.55
CA LEU A 365 9.29 17.11 14.46
C LEU A 365 8.04 17.67 15.14
N ALA A 366 8.23 18.66 16.01
CA ALA A 366 7.13 19.34 16.67
C ALA A 366 6.37 20.23 15.67
N VAL A 367 5.04 20.10 15.64
CA VAL A 367 4.15 20.90 14.80
C VAL A 367 3.01 21.48 15.63
N ALA A 368 2.39 22.55 15.13
CA ALA A 368 1.20 23.13 15.74
C ALA A 368 -0.03 22.87 14.86
N PRO A 369 -1.19 22.52 15.44
CA PRO A 369 -2.46 22.50 14.70
C PRO A 369 -2.67 23.77 13.87
N GLY A 370 -3.03 23.62 12.59
CA GLY A 370 -3.19 24.73 11.66
C GLY A 370 -1.90 25.31 11.07
N GLY A 371 -0.72 24.87 11.55
CA GLY A 371 0.57 25.17 10.93
C GLY A 371 0.74 24.46 9.59
N VAL A 372 1.85 24.71 8.90
CA VAL A 372 2.17 24.12 7.59
C VAL A 372 3.46 23.35 7.65
N VAL A 373 3.44 22.10 7.16
CA VAL A 373 4.64 21.32 6.85
C VAL A 373 4.86 21.34 5.34
N GLU A 374 6.03 21.81 4.91
CA GLU A 374 6.49 21.76 3.53
C GLU A 374 7.54 20.65 3.38
N LEU A 375 7.29 19.75 2.44
CA LEU A 375 8.20 18.69 2.01
C LEU A 375 8.77 19.08 0.65
N ARG A 376 10.10 19.21 0.56
CA ARG A 376 10.77 19.60 -0.68
C ARG A 376 11.81 18.56 -1.09
N VAL A 377 11.78 18.18 -2.37
CA VAL A 377 12.84 17.42 -3.04
C VAL A 377 13.34 18.25 -4.21
N GLY A 378 14.62 18.62 -4.20
CA GLY A 378 15.28 19.33 -5.29
C GLY A 378 16.19 18.41 -6.09
N PHE A 379 16.57 18.87 -7.29
CA PHE A 379 17.62 18.20 -8.08
C PHE A 379 18.92 18.12 -7.28
N GLY A 380 19.67 17.03 -7.46
CA GLY A 380 21.10 16.99 -7.13
C GLY A 380 21.97 17.13 -8.38
N GLU A 381 23.22 16.68 -8.28
CA GLU A 381 24.19 16.79 -9.39
C GLU A 381 23.92 15.85 -10.58
N GLY A 382 22.94 14.94 -10.46
CA GLY A 382 22.70 13.83 -11.40
C GLY A 382 21.59 14.04 -12.45
N LEU A 383 21.05 15.26 -12.60
CA LEU A 383 19.76 15.53 -13.27
C LEU A 383 18.60 14.81 -12.55
N ASP A 384 17.43 14.64 -13.19
CA ASP A 384 16.21 14.16 -12.54
C ASP A 384 15.79 12.71 -12.91
N ILE A 385 16.35 12.10 -13.97
CA ILE A 385 15.89 10.82 -14.55
C ILE A 385 15.65 9.69 -13.53
N GLY A 386 16.49 9.62 -12.49
CA GLY A 386 16.44 8.59 -11.45
C GLY A 386 15.86 9.07 -10.12
N ASP A 387 15.48 10.33 -9.98
CA ASP A 387 15.20 10.98 -8.70
C ASP A 387 13.78 10.68 -8.18
N ARG A 388 13.48 9.38 -8.06
CA ARG A 388 12.21 8.86 -7.52
C ARG A 388 12.38 8.61 -6.03
N VAL A 389 11.68 9.41 -5.23
CA VAL A 389 11.88 9.50 -3.78
C VAL A 389 10.56 9.26 -3.07
N GLY A 390 10.60 8.59 -1.93
CA GLY A 390 9.45 8.44 -1.05
C GLY A 390 9.62 9.24 0.24
N TRP A 391 8.60 10.02 0.60
CA TRP A 391 8.32 10.40 1.99
C TRP A 391 7.58 9.23 2.64
N LEU A 392 8.35 8.32 3.20
CA LEU A 392 7.98 6.99 3.66
C LEU A 392 7.31 7.07 5.03
N GLY A 393 6.10 6.50 5.17
CA GLY A 393 5.35 6.48 6.43
C GLY A 393 4.99 7.87 6.96
N ALA A 394 4.96 8.91 6.11
CA ALA A 394 4.77 10.29 6.56
C ALA A 394 3.43 10.50 7.27
N VAL A 395 3.47 10.92 8.54
CA VAL A 395 2.32 10.90 9.44
C VAL A 395 2.33 12.04 10.46
N PHE A 396 1.17 12.65 10.69
CA PHE A 396 0.91 13.49 11.86
C PHE A 396 0.30 12.68 12.99
N TYR A 397 0.68 12.98 14.24
CA TYR A 397 0.15 12.32 15.43
C TYR A 397 0.19 13.17 16.70
#